data_AF-A0ABD4A627-F1
#
_entry.id   AF-A0ABD4A627-F1
#
_cell.length_a   1.000
_cell.length_b   1.000
_cell.length_c   1.000
_cell.angle_alpha   90.00
_cell.angle_beta   90.00
_cell.angle_gamma   90.00
#
_symmetry.space_group_name_H-M   'P 1'
#
loop_
_entity.id
_entity.type
_entity.pdbx_description
1 polymer ?
#
loop_
_entity_poly.entity_id
_entity_poly.type
_entity_poly.pdbx_seq_one_letter_code
_entity_poly.pdbx_strand_id
1 'polypeptide(L)'
;MVTRKEKREKEKEVNYLFELLKTQNHFFKNLNKLLKTIDDPRHQSYITYDTEVLLMMVILKNACNLKSMREMTNEFNKEECIKNVGKWLGKYAKNLAYYFREVQ
;
A
#
# COMPACT_ATOMS: atom_id res chain seq x y z
N MET A 1 -8.35 31.76 -0.35
CA MET A 1 -7.81 30.68 0.51
C MET A 1 -8.93 29.70 0.78
N VAL A 2 -8.73 28.40 0.57
CA VAL A 2 -9.78 27.39 0.82
C VAL A 2 -9.75 26.99 2.30
N THR A 3 -10.91 26.94 2.95
CA THR A 3 -10.98 26.53 4.37
C THR A 3 -10.77 25.01 4.52
N ARG A 4 -10.38 24.55 5.72
CA ARG A 4 -10.25 23.10 6.00
C ARG A 4 -11.56 22.33 5.75
N LYS A 5 -12.71 22.98 6.01
CA LYS A 5 -14.03 22.39 5.76
C LYS A 5 -14.29 22.23 4.26
N GLU A 6 -14.11 23.30 3.50
CA GLU A 6 -14.27 23.28 2.03
C GLU A 6 -13.32 22.27 1.36
N LYS A 7 -12.09 22.14 1.87
CA LYS A 7 -11.14 21.13 1.39
C LYS A 7 -11.68 19.71 1.58
N ARG A 8 -12.14 19.37 2.79
CA ARG A 8 -12.75 18.05 3.07
C ARG A 8 -13.99 17.81 2.22
N GLU A 9 -14.82 18.84 2.00
CA GLU A 9 -16.02 18.75 1.17
C GLU A 9 -15.67 18.36 -0.27
N LYS A 10 -14.65 19.00 -0.85
CA LYS A 10 -14.15 18.70 -2.20
C LYS A 10 -13.49 17.32 -2.30
N GLU A 11 -12.90 16.85 -1.20
CA GLU A 11 -12.18 15.59 -1.12
C GLU A 11 -13.08 14.36 -0.91
N LYS A 12 -14.36 14.54 -0.54
CA LYS A 12 -15.30 13.42 -0.29
C LYS A 12 -15.48 12.50 -1.49
N GLU A 13 -15.49 13.06 -2.70
CA GLU A 13 -15.69 12.33 -3.95
C GLU A 13 -14.36 11.83 -4.55
N VAL A 14 -13.22 12.10 -3.90
CA VAL A 14 -11.91 11.76 -4.45
C VAL A 14 -11.55 10.31 -4.13
N ASN A 15 -11.34 9.52 -5.17
CA ASN A 15 -10.73 8.21 -5.04
C ASN A 15 -9.20 8.36 -4.92
N TYR A 16 -8.71 8.52 -3.69
CA TYR A 16 -7.29 8.71 -3.41
C TYR A 16 -6.38 7.59 -3.90
N LEU A 17 -6.88 6.34 -3.89
CA LEU A 17 -6.10 5.22 -4.41
C LEU A 17 -5.92 5.36 -5.92
N PHE A 18 -6.97 5.75 -6.65
CA PHE A 18 -6.87 5.96 -8.08
C PHE A 18 -5.94 7.12 -8.44
N GLU A 19 -6.00 8.23 -7.71
CA GLU A 19 -5.08 9.37 -7.91
C GLU A 19 -3.62 8.99 -7.60
N LEU A 20 -3.39 8.17 -6.57
CA LEU A 20 -2.07 7.61 -6.28
C LEU A 20 -1.56 6.75 -7.44
N LEU A 21 -2.40 5.86 -7.96
CA LEU A 21 -2.05 4.98 -9.09
C LEU A 21 -1.77 5.78 -10.36
N LYS A 22 -2.54 6.83 -10.64
CA LYS A 22 -2.32 7.71 -11.78
C LYS A 22 -0.98 8.44 -11.66
N THR A 23 -0.69 8.98 -10.48
CA THR A 23 0.58 9.66 -10.16
C THR A 23 1.76 8.69 -10.28
N GLN A 24 1.65 7.51 -9.67
CA GLN A 24 2.66 6.46 -9.76
C GLN A 24 2.88 6.02 -11.21
N ASN A 25 1.83 5.82 -12.00
CA ASN A 25 1.98 5.40 -13.39
C ASN A 25 2.61 6.49 -14.28
N HIS A 26 2.37 7.77 -13.96
CA HIS A 26 2.96 8.88 -14.70
C HIS A 26 4.44 9.08 -14.40
N PHE A 27 4.82 9.13 -13.12
CA PHE A 27 6.19 9.43 -12.71
C PHE A 27 7.06 8.19 -12.47
N PHE A 28 6.45 7.07 -12.07
CA PHE A 28 7.11 5.85 -11.60
C PHE A 28 6.48 4.59 -12.21
N LYS A 29 6.26 4.59 -13.54
CA LYS A 29 5.55 3.53 -14.29
C LYS A 29 6.00 2.10 -13.95
N ASN A 30 7.28 1.91 -13.61
CA ASN A 30 7.87 0.62 -13.29
C ASN A 30 8.21 0.44 -11.80
N LEU A 31 7.59 1.20 -10.88
CA LEU A 31 7.94 1.16 -9.46
C LEU A 31 7.90 -0.26 -8.88
N ASN A 32 6.84 -1.03 -9.12
CA ASN A 32 6.74 -2.41 -8.60
C ASN A 32 7.89 -3.29 -9.10
N LYS A 33 8.22 -3.18 -10.40
CA LYS A 33 9.33 -3.93 -10.99
C LYS A 33 10.67 -3.52 -10.37
N LEU A 34 10.88 -2.23 -10.14
CA LEU A 34 12.09 -1.71 -9.49
C LEU A 34 12.21 -2.23 -8.05
N LEU A 35 11.12 -2.25 -7.29
CA LEU A 35 11.14 -2.78 -5.93
C LEU A 35 11.43 -4.29 -5.89
N LYS A 36 11.04 -5.01 -6.94
CA LYS A 36 11.34 -6.45 -7.09
C LYS A 36 12.82 -6.74 -7.32
N THR A 37 13.58 -5.81 -7.90
CA THR A 37 15.01 -6.01 -8.17
C THR A 37 15.88 -5.70 -6.96
N ILE A 38 15.29 -5.30 -5.84
CA ILE A 38 16.03 -5.04 -4.60
C ILE A 38 16.38 -6.37 -3.96
N ASP A 39 17.68 -6.58 -3.72
CA ASP A 39 18.19 -7.77 -3.05
C ASP A 39 17.61 -7.88 -1.64
N ASP A 40 17.11 -9.06 -1.33
CA ASP A 40 16.57 -9.38 -0.02
C ASP A 40 17.67 -9.97 0.87
N PRO A 41 18.10 -9.26 1.93
CA PRO A 41 19.14 -9.77 2.82
C PRO A 41 18.62 -10.89 3.75
N ARG A 42 17.31 -11.16 3.76
CA ARG A 42 16.71 -12.19 4.62
C ARG A 42 17.08 -13.58 4.12
N HIS A 43 17.32 -14.49 5.06
CA HIS A 43 17.47 -15.90 4.73
C HIS A 43 16.18 -16.44 4.10
N GLN A 44 16.30 -17.31 3.08
CA GLN A 44 15.16 -17.84 2.30
C GLN A 44 14.05 -18.46 3.17
N SER A 45 14.41 -19.11 4.28
CA SER A 45 13.43 -19.69 5.24
C SER A 45 12.54 -18.65 5.95
N TYR A 46 12.90 -17.37 5.89
CA TYR A 46 12.15 -16.25 6.49
C TYR A 46 11.39 -15.43 5.45
N ILE A 47 11.35 -15.86 4.19
CA ILE A 47 10.64 -15.17 3.11
C ILE A 47 9.22 -15.71 2.98
N THR A 48 8.29 -15.10 3.73
CA THR A 48 6.84 -15.32 3.54
C THR A 48 6.27 -14.40 2.44
N TYR A 49 6.87 -13.22 2.28
CA TYR A 49 6.44 -12.17 1.36
C TYR A 49 7.59 -11.65 0.52
N ASP A 50 7.32 -11.45 -0.77
CA ASP A 50 8.25 -10.84 -1.71
C ASP A 50 8.62 -9.42 -1.29
N THR A 51 9.87 -9.02 -1.55
CA THR A 51 10.44 -7.70 -1.21
C THR A 51 9.56 -6.54 -1.69
N GLU A 52 9.04 -6.62 -2.91
CA GLU A 52 8.18 -5.59 -3.50
C GLU A 52 6.89 -5.34 -2.71
N VAL A 53 6.33 -6.38 -2.09
CA VAL A 53 5.11 -6.29 -1.29
C VAL A 53 5.40 -5.54 0.01
N LEU A 54 6.48 -5.92 0.71
CA LEU A 54 6.87 -5.29 1.96
C LEU A 54 7.19 -3.81 1.78
N LEU A 55 7.99 -3.50 0.77
CA LEU A 55 8.37 -2.12 0.46
C LEU A 55 7.16 -1.28 0.07
N MET A 56 6.23 -1.82 -0.73
CA MET A 56 5.04 -1.07 -1.10
C MET A 56 4.11 -0.81 0.11
N MET A 57 4.00 -1.75 1.05
CA MET A 57 3.18 -1.54 2.25
C MET A 57 3.75 -0.43 3.13
N VAL A 58 5.08 -0.36 3.28
CA VAL A 58 5.72 0.73 4.00
C VAL A 58 5.51 2.06 3.26
N ILE A 59 5.65 2.11 1.94
CA ILE A 59 5.39 3.33 1.15
C ILE A 59 3.94 3.78 1.32
N LEU A 60 2.98 2.87 1.19
CA LEU A 60 1.55 3.19 1.28
C LEU A 60 1.18 3.66 2.69
N LYS A 61 1.71 3.02 3.74
CA LYS A 61 1.56 3.45 5.13
C LYS A 61 1.98 4.91 5.30
N ASN A 62 3.17 5.27 4.80
CA ASN A 62 3.69 6.64 4.89
C ASN A 62 2.86 7.62 4.05
N ALA A 63 2.46 7.23 2.84
CA ALA A 63 1.61 8.06 1.97
C ALA A 63 0.23 8.36 2.61
N CYS A 64 -0.31 7.39 3.34
CA CYS A 64 -1.56 7.55 4.10
C CYS A 64 -1.35 8.16 5.50
N ASN A 65 -0.13 8.57 5.85
CA ASN A 65 0.23 9.15 7.15
C ASN A 65 -0.18 8.26 8.35
N LEU A 66 -0.10 6.94 8.18
CA LEU A 66 -0.34 5.97 9.24
C LEU A 66 0.96 5.83 10.05
N LYS A 67 0.87 6.03 11.37
CA LYS A 67 2.06 6.18 12.23
C LYS A 67 2.57 4.84 12.73
N SER A 68 1.68 3.90 13.01
CA SER A 68 2.02 2.58 13.55
C SER A 68 1.70 1.45 12.60
N MET A 69 2.31 0.27 12.82
CA MET A 69 1.92 -0.94 12.09
C MET A 69 0.50 -1.36 12.47
N ARG A 70 0.12 -1.19 13.74
CA ARG A 70 -1.26 -1.40 14.21
C ARG A 70 -2.28 -0.55 13.44
N GLU A 71 -1.99 0.75 13.23
CA GLU A 71 -2.84 1.62 12.40
C GLU A 71 -2.91 1.14 10.95
N MET A 72 -1.77 0.73 10.38
CA MET A 72 -1.72 0.14 9.03
C MET A 72 -2.62 -1.11 8.93
N THR A 73 -2.53 -2.02 9.90
CA THR A 73 -3.39 -3.20 9.97
C THR A 73 -4.86 -2.80 10.08
N ASN A 74 -5.22 -1.88 10.98
CA ASN A 74 -6.63 -1.47 11.15
C ASN A 74 -7.22 -0.84 9.87
N GLU A 75 -6.42 -0.04 9.15
CA GLU A 75 -6.90 0.66 7.96
C GLU A 75 -6.89 -0.21 6.70
N PHE A 76 -5.87 -1.07 6.52
CA PHE A 76 -5.69 -1.85 5.30
C PHE A 76 -6.22 -3.28 5.39
N ASN A 77 -6.50 -3.82 6.59
CA ASN A 77 -7.13 -5.14 6.76
C ASN A 77 -8.66 -5.11 6.52
N LYS A 78 -9.09 -4.33 5.53
CA LYS A 78 -10.46 -4.30 5.01
C LYS A 78 -10.48 -5.09 3.71
N GLU A 79 -11.53 -5.86 3.46
CA GLU A 79 -11.62 -6.73 2.28
C GLU A 79 -11.40 -5.98 0.97
N GLU A 80 -11.97 -4.78 0.86
CA GLU A 80 -11.79 -3.89 -0.28
C GLU A 80 -10.33 -3.47 -0.48
N CYS A 81 -9.66 -3.03 0.59
CA CYS A 81 -8.26 -2.62 0.56
C CYS A 81 -7.35 -3.77 0.14
N ILE A 82 -7.55 -4.95 0.74
CA ILE A 82 -6.80 -6.17 0.40
C ILE A 82 -6.97 -6.52 -1.08
N LYS A 83 -8.21 -6.46 -1.60
CA LYS A 83 -8.51 -6.76 -3.01
C LYS A 83 -7.87 -5.76 -3.95
N ASN A 84 -7.99 -4.46 -3.65
CA ASN A 84 -7.48 -3.40 -4.53
C ASN A 84 -5.96 -3.34 -4.54
N VAL A 85 -5.33 -3.41 -3.36
CA VAL A 85 -3.86 -3.44 -3.22
C VAL A 85 -3.28 -4.73 -3.80
N GLY A 86 -3.94 -5.88 -3.58
CA GLY A 86 -3.54 -7.15 -4.19
C GLY A 86 -3.54 -7.07 -5.72
N LYS A 87 -4.60 -6.52 -6.32
CA LYS A 87 -4.65 -6.26 -7.77
C LYS A 87 -3.55 -5.32 -8.25
N TRP A 88 -3.31 -4.22 -7.53
CA TRP A 88 -2.26 -3.26 -7.86
C TRP A 88 -0.86 -3.90 -7.88
N LEU A 89 -0.57 -4.77 -6.91
CA LEU A 89 0.70 -5.47 -6.81
C LEU A 89 0.80 -6.73 -7.69
N GLY A 90 -0.28 -7.14 -8.35
CA GLY A 90 -0.34 -8.41 -9.08
C GLY A 90 -0.24 -9.64 -8.17
N LYS A 91 -0.70 -9.55 -6.92
CA LYS A 91 -0.67 -10.62 -5.90
C LYS A 91 -2.07 -11.11 -5.54
N TYR A 92 -2.17 -12.35 -5.06
CA TYR A 92 -3.43 -12.90 -4.54
C TYR A 92 -3.79 -12.30 -3.17
N ALA A 93 -5.05 -11.92 -2.99
CA ALA A 93 -5.61 -11.30 -1.78
C ALA A 93 -5.31 -12.08 -0.47
N LYS A 94 -5.23 -13.41 -0.52
CA LYS A 94 -4.93 -14.26 0.65
C LYS A 94 -3.57 -13.95 1.28
N ASN A 95 -2.56 -13.61 0.48
CA ASN A 95 -1.22 -13.33 0.99
C ASN A 95 -1.19 -12.01 1.77
N LEU A 96 -1.90 -10.98 1.30
CA LEU A 96 -1.99 -9.68 1.98
C LEU A 96 -2.81 -9.77 3.29
N ALA A 97 -3.88 -10.55 3.30
CA ALA A 97 -4.69 -10.77 4.50
C ALA A 97 -3.90 -11.50 5.61
N TYR A 98 -2.92 -12.33 5.25
CA TYR A 98 -1.99 -12.95 6.19
C TYR A 98 -0.99 -11.91 6.73
N TYR A 99 -0.48 -11.04 5.86
CA TYR A 99 0.49 -9.99 6.22
C TYR A 99 -0.03 -9.08 7.35
N PHE A 100 -1.27 -8.61 7.24
CA PHE A 100 -1.84 -7.74 8.27
C PHE A 100 -2.09 -8.44 9.61
N ARG A 101 -2.16 -9.78 9.65
CA ARG A 101 -2.28 -10.54 10.90
C ARG A 101 -0.93 -10.74 11.60
N GLU A 102 0.15 -10.87 10.84
CA GLU A 102 1.49 -11.12 11.38
C GLU A 102 2.22 -9.86 11.84
N VAL A 103 1.87 -8.69 11.30
CA VAL A 103 2.63 -7.43 11.49
C VAL A 103 2.04 -6.55 12.60
N GLN A 104 1.29 -7.13 13.55
CA GLN A 104 0.65 -6.38 14.65
C GLN A 104 1.64 -5.80 15.67
#